data_AF-A0A7S4NUY4-F1
#
_entry.id   AF-A0A7S4NUY4-F1
#
_cell.length_a   1.000
_cell.length_b   1.000
_cell.length_c   1.000
_cell.angle_alpha   90.00
_cell.angle_beta   90.00
_cell.angle_gamma   90.00
#
_symmetry.space_group_name_H-M   'P 1'
#
loop_
_entity.id
_entity.type
_entity.pdbx_description
1 polymer ?
#
loop_
_entity_poly.entity_id
_entity_poly.type
_entity_poly.pdbx_seq_one_letter_code
_entity_poly.pdbx_strand_id
1 'polypeptide(L)'
;MEFINQMNDEPLQTPEHVATLDEPVSETLKRDAKMVGLKLFHVVCPHGKGPAALRDWDLWGPLVFCFFLAAVLALSSNSGSVFTIIFMVVGIGSVVICANARLVGTKISFFQCVSVLGYCIFPLDIAALIGLFLPSGGWVWFFVRLILCSLSLLWCTWATVPFFGGMAILERRTLVIYPVFLFYMFLMFLVLVGKNDEPDSPTPSPTPTTPPEM
;
A
#
# COMPACT_ATOMS: atom_id res chain seq x y z
N MET A 1 66.25 -18.73 -21.39
CA MET A 1 66.04 -19.25 -20.03
C MET A 1 65.32 -18.25 -19.11
N GLU A 2 64.93 -17.06 -19.59
CA GLU A 2 64.22 -16.06 -18.76
C GLU A 2 62.69 -16.17 -18.77
N PHE A 3 62.09 -16.92 -19.68
CA PHE A 3 60.63 -17.07 -19.78
C PHE A 3 60.01 -18.09 -18.80
N ILE A 4 60.83 -18.86 -18.07
CA ILE A 4 60.35 -19.84 -17.08
C ILE A 4 60.39 -19.28 -15.64
N ASN A 5 61.12 -18.18 -15.40
CA ASN A 5 61.23 -17.56 -14.07
C ASN A 5 60.15 -16.51 -13.77
N GLN A 6 59.24 -16.20 -14.70
CA GLN A 6 58.14 -15.26 -14.45
C GLN A 6 56.81 -15.90 -14.03
N MET A 7 56.75 -17.23 -13.89
CA MET A 7 55.50 -17.95 -13.54
C MET A 7 55.41 -18.44 -12.09
N ASN A 8 56.25 -17.97 -11.16
CA ASN A 8 56.34 -18.57 -9.82
C ASN A 8 56.18 -17.64 -8.61
N ASP A 9 55.69 -16.41 -8.77
CA ASP A 9 55.53 -15.46 -7.64
C ASP A 9 54.16 -14.75 -7.59
N GLU A 10 53.10 -15.35 -8.15
CA GLU A 10 51.73 -14.93 -7.80
C GLU A 10 51.20 -15.91 -6.75
N PRO A 11 51.05 -15.52 -5.48
CA PRO A 11 50.41 -16.37 -4.49
C PRO A 11 49.00 -16.67 -4.99
N LEU A 12 48.68 -17.96 -5.06
CA LEU A 12 47.37 -18.48 -5.39
C LEU A 12 46.37 -17.91 -4.36
N GLN A 13 45.76 -16.77 -4.69
CA GLN A 13 44.62 -16.23 -3.97
C GLN A 13 43.46 -17.21 -4.19
N THR A 14 43.42 -18.24 -3.34
CA THR A 14 42.18 -18.96 -3.06
C THR A 14 41.11 -17.93 -2.75
N PRO A 15 39.90 -18.09 -3.30
CA PRO A 15 38.84 -17.12 -3.12
C PRO A 15 38.52 -17.07 -1.63
N GLU A 16 39.03 -16.07 -0.93
CA GLU A 16 38.43 -15.66 0.33
C GLU A 16 37.03 -15.19 -0.06
N HIS A 17 36.12 -16.14 0.08
CA HIS A 17 34.72 -15.93 0.33
C HIS A 17 34.63 -15.05 1.58
N VAL A 18 34.96 -13.75 1.43
CA VAL A 18 34.59 -12.70 2.37
C VAL A 18 33.09 -12.76 2.39
N ALA A 19 32.61 -13.50 3.36
CA ALA A 19 31.23 -13.79 3.54
C ALA A 19 30.53 -12.43 3.63
N THR A 20 29.61 -12.19 2.70
CA THR A 20 28.57 -11.14 2.74
C THR A 20 27.69 -11.23 4.00
N LEU A 21 28.10 -11.99 5.03
CA LEU A 21 27.39 -12.29 6.26
C LEU A 21 27.83 -11.39 7.44
N ASP A 22 28.91 -10.60 7.31
CA ASP A 22 29.34 -9.66 8.35
C ASP A 22 28.75 -8.25 8.20
N GLU A 23 27.95 -7.99 7.16
CA GLU A 23 27.12 -6.80 7.16
C GLU A 23 25.98 -7.04 8.16
N PRO A 24 25.89 -6.25 9.26
CA PRO A 24 24.83 -6.44 10.23
C PRO A 24 23.49 -6.28 9.50
N VAL A 25 22.57 -7.22 9.75
CA VAL A 25 21.24 -7.26 9.12
C VAL A 25 20.51 -5.93 9.26
N SER A 26 20.81 -5.15 10.30
CA SER A 26 20.30 -3.80 10.50
C SER A 26 20.73 -2.81 9.43
N GLU A 27 21.97 -2.88 8.93
CA GLU A 27 22.46 -1.98 7.86
C GLU A 27 21.83 -2.35 6.52
N THR A 28 21.62 -3.65 6.25
CA THR A 28 20.83 -4.11 5.11
C THR A 28 19.37 -3.67 5.20
N LEU A 29 18.72 -3.88 6.36
CA LEU A 29 17.32 -3.51 6.59
C LEU A 29 17.11 -1.99 6.55
N LYS A 30 18.06 -1.22 7.08
CA LYS A 30 18.05 0.26 7.05
C LYS A 30 18.25 0.78 5.64
N ARG A 31 19.07 0.13 4.82
CA ARG A 31 19.24 0.46 3.40
C ARG A 31 17.98 0.15 2.60
N ASP A 32 17.35 -1.00 2.84
CA ASP A 32 16.08 -1.39 2.19
C ASP A 32 14.93 -0.47 2.62
N ALA A 33 14.82 -0.14 3.91
CA ALA A 33 13.87 0.84 4.42
C ALA A 33 14.10 2.25 3.86
N LYS A 34 15.35 2.67 3.68
CA LYS A 34 15.69 3.96 3.07
C LYS A 34 15.35 3.99 1.58
N MET A 35 15.53 2.88 0.86
CA MET A 35 15.12 2.76 -0.53
C MET A 35 13.59 2.76 -0.68
N VAL A 36 12.87 2.08 0.21
CA VAL A 36 11.40 2.15 0.25
C VAL A 36 10.92 3.55 0.62
N GLY A 37 11.56 4.21 1.59
CA GLY A 37 11.26 5.60 1.96
C GLY A 37 11.49 6.58 0.81
N LEU A 38 12.54 6.39 0.00
CA LEU A 38 12.80 7.19 -1.19
C LEU A 38 11.77 6.93 -2.30
N LYS A 39 11.33 5.68 -2.49
CA LYS A 39 10.25 5.33 -3.43
C LYS A 39 8.91 5.91 -2.97
N LEU A 40 8.62 5.83 -1.67
CA LEU A 40 7.44 6.42 -1.04
C LEU A 40 7.44 7.94 -1.17
N PHE A 41 8.58 8.58 -0.93
CA PHE A 41 8.75 10.02 -1.08
C PHE A 41 8.57 10.47 -2.53
N HIS A 42 8.99 9.64 -3.50
CA HIS A 42 8.73 9.90 -4.92
C HIS A 42 7.25 9.73 -5.30
N VAL A 43 6.55 8.79 -4.67
CA VAL A 43 5.10 8.58 -4.82
C VAL A 43 4.31 9.71 -4.15
N VAL A 44 4.81 10.24 -3.02
CA VAL A 44 4.23 11.39 -2.32
C VAL A 44 4.57 12.71 -3.01
N CYS A 45 5.73 12.88 -3.65
CA CYS A 45 6.10 14.10 -4.39
C CYS A 45 6.49 13.77 -5.84
N PRO A 46 5.64 14.10 -6.84
CA PRO A 46 5.95 13.87 -8.24
C PRO A 46 6.94 14.92 -8.75
N HIS A 47 8.18 14.87 -8.29
CA HIS A 47 9.30 15.61 -8.87
C HIS A 47 10.42 14.64 -9.25
N GLY A 48 10.33 14.14 -10.48
CA GLY A 48 11.47 13.85 -11.33
C GLY A 48 12.28 12.59 -11.04
N LYS A 49 11.92 11.50 -11.74
CA LYS A 49 12.74 10.41 -12.32
C LYS A 49 11.96 9.10 -12.27
N GLY A 50 11.48 8.67 -13.43
CA GLY A 50 10.75 7.41 -13.60
C GLY A 50 11.63 6.15 -13.43
N PRO A 51 11.36 5.08 -14.22
CA PRO A 51 11.11 3.70 -13.78
C PRO A 51 12.27 2.92 -13.14
N ALA A 52 13.44 3.55 -12.95
CA ALA A 52 14.67 2.89 -12.51
C ALA A 52 14.61 2.42 -11.05
N ALA A 53 13.94 3.16 -10.16
CA ALA A 53 13.76 2.76 -8.76
C ALA A 53 12.72 1.62 -8.60
N LEU A 54 11.90 1.36 -9.62
CA LEU A 54 10.87 0.31 -9.63
C LEU A 54 11.34 -0.98 -10.31
N ARG A 55 12.60 -1.05 -10.78
CA ARG A 55 13.16 -2.26 -11.40
C ARG A 55 13.44 -3.37 -10.38
N ASP A 56 13.56 -3.00 -9.12
CA ASP A 56 13.72 -3.93 -8.00
C ASP A 56 12.35 -4.24 -7.42
N TRP A 57 11.91 -5.47 -7.66
CA TRP A 57 10.61 -6.00 -7.30
C TRP A 57 10.52 -6.18 -5.80
N ASP A 58 9.96 -5.19 -5.15
CA ASP A 58 9.81 -5.16 -3.70
C ASP A 58 8.34 -5.42 -3.34
N LEU A 59 8.05 -6.67 -2.99
CA LEU A 59 6.74 -7.11 -2.50
C LEU A 59 6.54 -6.86 -1.00
N TRP A 60 7.61 -6.55 -0.25
CA TRP A 60 7.51 -6.37 1.20
C TRP A 60 6.95 -5.00 1.56
N GLY A 61 7.32 -3.93 0.84
CA GLY A 61 6.75 -2.60 1.05
C GLY A 61 5.22 -2.54 0.89
N PRO A 62 4.65 -2.97 -0.26
CA PRO A 62 3.21 -3.03 -0.50
C PRO A 62 2.45 -3.86 0.55
N LEU A 63 3.05 -4.96 0.99
CA LEU A 63 2.48 -5.82 2.02
C LEU A 63 2.42 -5.08 3.36
N VAL A 64 3.48 -4.38 3.74
CA VAL A 64 3.53 -3.58 4.98
C VAL A 64 2.45 -2.49 4.97
N PHE A 65 2.28 -1.74 3.88
CA PHE A 65 1.21 -0.73 3.79
C PHE A 65 -0.19 -1.35 3.84
N CYS A 66 -0.41 -2.46 3.13
CA CYS A 66 -1.66 -3.22 3.21
C CYS A 66 -1.96 -3.68 4.65
N PHE A 67 -0.97 -4.27 5.31
CA PHE A 67 -1.10 -4.73 6.69
C PHE A 67 -1.37 -3.58 7.64
N PHE A 68 -0.69 -2.45 7.46
CA PHE A 68 -0.88 -1.25 8.26
C PHE A 68 -2.31 -0.70 8.12
N LEU A 69 -2.81 -0.56 6.89
CA LEU A 69 -4.20 -0.15 6.64
C LEU A 69 -5.20 -1.10 7.32
N ALA A 70 -5.00 -2.40 7.13
CA ALA A 70 -5.85 -3.43 7.69
C ALA A 70 -5.85 -3.40 9.23
N ALA A 71 -4.68 -3.21 9.85
CA ALA A 71 -4.53 -3.10 11.29
C ALA A 71 -5.20 -1.84 11.85
N VAL A 72 -5.00 -0.68 11.23
CA VAL A 72 -5.63 0.58 11.65
C VAL A 72 -7.15 0.47 11.62
N LEU A 73 -7.70 -0.15 10.57
CA LEU A 73 -9.16 -0.30 10.47
C LEU A 73 -9.72 -1.39 11.38
N ALA A 74 -8.98 -2.46 11.64
CA ALA A 74 -9.35 -3.47 12.63
C ALA A 74 -9.40 -2.88 14.04
N LEU A 75 -8.45 -2.02 14.39
CA LEU A 75 -8.45 -1.27 15.66
C LEU A 75 -9.63 -0.30 15.75
N SER A 76 -10.00 0.32 14.63
CA SER A 76 -11.12 1.25 14.58
C SER A 76 -12.49 0.57 14.67
N SER A 77 -12.63 -0.65 14.14
CA SER A 77 -13.90 -1.41 14.08
C SER A 77 -14.02 -2.47 15.19
N ASN A 78 -12.95 -2.75 15.93
CA ASN A 78 -12.84 -3.88 16.86
C ASN A 78 -13.20 -5.24 16.24
N SER A 79 -13.09 -5.39 14.91
CA SER A 79 -13.52 -6.58 14.18
C SER A 79 -12.39 -7.14 13.32
N GLY A 80 -12.01 -8.39 13.57
CA GLY A 80 -11.04 -9.13 12.75
C GLY A 80 -11.54 -9.42 11.32
N SER A 81 -12.85 -9.32 11.08
CA SER A 81 -13.43 -9.49 9.75
C SER A 81 -13.00 -8.36 8.80
N VAL A 82 -12.93 -7.12 9.31
CA VAL A 82 -12.53 -5.94 8.52
C VAL A 82 -11.07 -6.06 8.08
N PHE A 83 -10.19 -6.55 8.97
CA PHE A 83 -8.80 -6.87 8.64
C PHE A 83 -8.71 -7.79 7.41
N THR A 84 -9.45 -8.90 7.45
CA THR A 84 -9.43 -9.93 6.41
C THR A 84 -9.98 -9.40 5.09
N ILE A 85 -11.04 -8.60 5.14
CA ILE A 85 -11.65 -7.98 3.94
C ILE A 85 -10.63 -7.07 3.25
N ILE A 86 -9.96 -6.18 3.98
CA ILE A 86 -8.97 -5.27 3.39
C ILE A 86 -7.82 -6.05 2.77
N PHE A 87 -7.28 -7.03 3.50
CA PHE A 87 -6.16 -7.84 3.00
C PHE A 87 -6.51 -8.57 1.70
N MET A 88 -7.71 -9.18 1.62
CA MET A 88 -8.19 -9.86 0.42
C MET A 88 -8.45 -8.88 -0.74
N VAL A 89 -9.07 -7.73 -0.45
CA VAL A 89 -9.39 -6.72 -1.46
C VAL A 89 -8.12 -6.13 -2.06
N VAL A 90 -7.12 -5.78 -1.25
CA VAL A 90 -5.84 -5.26 -1.74
C VAL A 90 -5.07 -6.35 -2.50
N GLY A 91 -5.03 -7.57 -1.97
CA GLY A 91 -4.37 -8.70 -2.61
C GLY A 91 -4.97 -9.04 -3.98
N ILE A 92 -6.23 -9.43 -4.01
CA ILE A 92 -6.92 -9.85 -5.24
C ILE A 92 -7.14 -8.65 -6.17
N GLY A 93 -7.51 -7.48 -5.63
CA GLY A 93 -7.72 -6.28 -6.43
C GLY A 93 -6.48 -5.84 -7.20
N SER A 94 -5.31 -5.86 -6.55
CA SER A 94 -4.05 -5.54 -7.23
C SER A 94 -3.73 -6.54 -8.35
N VAL A 95 -3.99 -7.84 -8.15
CA VAL A 95 -3.82 -8.89 -9.17
C VAL A 95 -4.72 -8.61 -10.38
N VAL A 96 -6.01 -8.32 -10.15
CA VAL A 96 -6.99 -8.06 -11.22
C VAL A 96 -6.62 -6.82 -12.03
N ILE A 97 -6.25 -5.74 -11.36
CA ILE A 97 -5.86 -4.47 -12.01
C ILE A 97 -4.59 -4.65 -12.83
N CYS A 98 -3.60 -5.36 -12.28
CA CYS A 98 -2.34 -5.60 -12.98
C CYS A 98 -2.52 -6.56 -14.16
N ALA A 99 -3.40 -7.55 -14.05
CA ALA A 99 -3.79 -8.37 -15.20
C ALA A 99 -4.45 -7.52 -16.30
N ASN A 100 -5.39 -6.64 -15.95
CA ASN A 100 -6.00 -5.72 -16.90
C ASN A 100 -4.97 -4.79 -17.56
N ALA A 101 -4.05 -4.21 -16.78
CA ALA A 101 -2.99 -3.34 -17.30
C ALA A 101 -2.09 -4.07 -18.31
N ARG A 102 -1.77 -5.35 -18.06
CA ARG A 102 -1.01 -6.21 -18.97
C ARG A 102 -1.78 -6.50 -20.26
N LEU A 103 -3.07 -6.86 -20.15
CA LEU A 103 -3.94 -7.16 -21.31
C LEU A 103 -4.12 -5.95 -22.23
N VAL A 104 -4.18 -4.74 -21.66
CA VAL A 104 -4.27 -3.48 -22.41
C VAL A 104 -2.96 -3.18 -23.18
N GLY A 105 -1.86 -3.83 -22.83
CA GLY A 105 -0.56 -3.73 -23.50
C GLY A 105 0.49 -2.89 -22.76
N THR A 106 0.35 -2.71 -21.45
CA THR A 106 1.36 -2.00 -20.65
C THR A 106 2.63 -2.85 -20.56
N LYS A 107 3.79 -2.26 -20.87
CA LYS A 107 5.09 -2.96 -20.84
C LYS A 107 5.65 -3.23 -19.42
N ILE A 108 4.92 -2.84 -18.37
CA ILE A 108 5.32 -3.01 -16.97
C ILE A 108 5.18 -4.45 -16.52
N SER A 109 6.09 -4.91 -15.66
CA SER A 109 6.02 -6.23 -15.08
C SER A 109 4.88 -6.41 -14.06
N PHE A 110 4.37 -7.64 -13.83
CA PHE A 110 3.13 -7.90 -13.08
C PHE A 110 3.21 -7.46 -11.60
N PHE A 111 4.08 -8.08 -10.81
CA PHE A 111 4.38 -7.63 -9.44
C PHE A 111 5.00 -6.21 -9.35
N GLN A 112 5.59 -5.66 -10.41
CA GLN A 112 6.01 -4.26 -10.41
C GLN A 112 4.77 -3.36 -10.37
N CYS A 113 3.74 -3.67 -11.15
CA CYS A 113 2.44 -3.02 -11.06
C CYS A 113 1.82 -3.21 -9.66
N VAL A 114 1.84 -4.43 -9.11
CA VAL A 114 1.31 -4.69 -7.75
C VAL A 114 2.04 -3.81 -6.73
N SER A 115 3.36 -3.67 -6.87
CA SER A 115 4.15 -2.85 -5.97
C SER A 115 3.78 -1.37 -6.04
N VAL A 116 3.67 -0.81 -7.25
CA VAL A 116 3.26 0.59 -7.46
C VAL A 116 1.90 0.85 -6.83
N LEU A 117 0.93 -0.06 -7.06
CA LEU A 117 -0.41 0.09 -6.49
C LEU A 117 -0.37 0.11 -4.96
N GLY A 118 0.40 -0.76 -4.33
CA GLY A 118 0.53 -0.80 -2.87
C GLY A 118 1.24 0.43 -2.29
N TYR A 119 2.31 0.92 -2.93
CA TYR A 119 2.98 2.15 -2.46
C TYR A 119 2.09 3.38 -2.54
N CYS A 120 1.23 3.43 -3.55
CA CYS A 120 0.28 4.51 -3.73
C CYS A 120 -0.87 4.49 -2.71
N ILE A 121 -1.04 3.43 -1.89
CA ILE A 121 -2.04 3.38 -0.80
C ILE A 121 -1.61 4.24 0.39
N PHE A 122 -0.32 4.56 0.54
CA PHE A 122 0.21 5.28 1.70
C PHE A 122 -0.51 6.60 2.10
N PRO A 123 -0.93 7.49 1.17
CA PRO A 123 -1.72 8.66 1.54
C PRO A 123 -3.06 8.30 2.20
N LEU A 124 -3.64 7.15 1.82
CA LEU A 124 -4.86 6.61 2.42
C LEU A 124 -4.58 6.03 3.81
N ASP A 125 -3.43 5.38 4.02
CA ASP A 125 -2.98 4.90 5.33
C ASP A 125 -2.87 6.02 6.35
N ILE A 126 -2.27 7.15 5.95
CA ILE A 126 -2.17 8.35 6.79
C ILE A 126 -3.56 8.88 7.13
N ALA A 127 -4.47 8.96 6.14
CA ALA A 127 -5.83 9.42 6.39
C ALA A 127 -6.61 8.50 7.33
N ALA A 128 -6.45 7.18 7.20
CA ALA A 128 -7.04 6.19 8.09
C ALA A 128 -6.49 6.34 9.51
N LEU A 129 -5.17 6.52 9.65
CA LEU A 129 -4.50 6.72 10.94
C LEU A 129 -4.97 8.00 11.64
N ILE A 130 -5.00 9.14 10.91
CA ILE A 130 -5.54 10.39 11.44
C ILE A 130 -7.00 10.19 11.83
N GLY A 131 -7.78 9.49 11.01
CA GLY A 131 -9.18 9.16 11.26
C GLY A 131 -9.42 8.32 12.52
N LEU A 132 -8.41 7.61 13.04
CA LEU A 132 -8.49 6.89 14.32
C LEU A 132 -8.63 7.87 15.50
N PHE A 133 -7.85 8.96 15.47
CA PHE A 133 -7.84 9.99 16.52
C PHE A 133 -9.03 10.96 16.44
N LEU A 134 -9.73 11.01 15.31
CA LEU A 134 -10.91 11.85 15.17
C LEU A 134 -12.10 11.25 15.95
N PRO A 135 -12.93 12.09 16.62
CA PRO A 135 -14.17 11.66 17.23
C PRO A 135 -15.14 11.02 16.22
N SER A 136 -15.86 9.98 16.64
CA SER A 136 -16.86 9.28 15.83
C SER A 136 -18.22 10.00 15.79
N GLY A 137 -18.52 10.80 16.82
CA GLY A 137 -19.85 11.37 17.02
C GLY A 137 -20.08 12.68 16.26
N GLY A 138 -21.06 12.68 15.34
CA GLY A 138 -21.61 13.89 14.71
C GLY A 138 -21.28 14.05 13.22
N TRP A 139 -22.25 14.57 12.47
CA TRP A 139 -22.18 14.76 11.01
C TRP A 139 -20.96 15.57 10.55
N VAL A 140 -20.50 16.54 11.36
CA VAL A 140 -19.33 17.36 11.05
C VAL A 140 -18.06 16.51 10.92
N TRP A 141 -17.81 15.59 11.86
CA TRP A 141 -16.63 14.74 11.84
C TRP A 141 -16.68 13.72 10.71
N PHE A 142 -17.87 13.24 10.35
CA PHE A 142 -18.06 12.43 9.14
C PHE A 142 -17.63 13.19 7.88
N PHE A 143 -18.06 14.44 7.69
CA PHE A 143 -17.64 15.25 6.53
C PHE A 143 -16.14 15.56 6.51
N VAL A 144 -15.54 15.85 7.67
CA VAL A 144 -14.08 16.05 7.76
C VAL A 144 -13.32 14.79 7.31
N ARG A 145 -13.75 13.61 7.76
CA ARG A 145 -13.15 12.33 7.33
C ARG A 145 -13.38 12.06 5.86
N LEU A 146 -14.58 12.36 5.34
CA LEU A 146 -14.91 12.24 3.92
C LEU A 146 -13.96 13.10 3.07
N ILE A 147 -13.75 14.36 3.44
CA ILE A 147 -12.85 15.28 2.73
C ILE A 147 -11.42 14.77 2.79
N LEU A 148 -10.94 14.38 3.98
CA LEU A 148 -9.59 13.85 4.17
C LEU A 148 -9.35 12.62 3.29
N CYS A 149 -10.26 11.65 3.31
CA CYS A 149 -10.13 10.43 2.51
C CYS A 149 -10.26 10.71 1.00
N SER A 150 -11.08 11.69 0.62
CA SER A 150 -11.22 12.12 -0.79
C SER A 150 -9.94 12.77 -1.31
N LEU A 151 -9.30 13.62 -0.51
CA LEU A 151 -8.01 14.22 -0.85
C LEU A 151 -6.92 13.14 -0.99
N SER A 152 -6.88 12.18 -0.06
CA SER A 152 -5.97 11.04 -0.16
C SER A 152 -6.25 10.20 -1.41
N LEU A 153 -7.51 9.91 -1.74
CA LEU A 153 -7.88 9.18 -2.96
C LEU A 153 -7.39 9.90 -4.23
N LEU A 154 -7.60 11.21 -4.30
CA LEU A 154 -7.11 12.03 -5.41
C LEU A 154 -5.58 11.96 -5.48
N TRP A 155 -4.89 12.00 -4.34
CA TRP A 155 -3.44 11.87 -4.25
C TRP A 155 -2.95 10.51 -4.73
N CYS A 156 -3.55 9.41 -4.25
CA CYS A 156 -3.20 8.04 -4.64
C CYS A 156 -3.37 7.84 -6.15
N THR A 157 -4.47 8.35 -6.70
CA THR A 157 -4.78 8.29 -8.13
C THR A 157 -3.75 9.10 -8.92
N TRP A 158 -3.51 10.36 -8.52
CA TRP A 158 -2.57 11.23 -9.21
C TRP A 158 -1.13 10.70 -9.16
N ALA A 159 -0.70 10.14 -8.03
CA ALA A 159 0.60 9.50 -7.87
C ALA A 159 0.76 8.28 -8.79
N THR A 160 -0.32 7.55 -9.07
CA THR A 160 -0.29 6.35 -9.92
C THR A 160 -0.20 6.67 -11.42
N VAL A 161 -0.78 7.79 -11.85
CA VAL A 161 -0.87 8.25 -13.25
C VAL A 161 0.48 8.37 -14.00
N PRO A 162 1.57 8.94 -13.44
CA PRO A 162 2.87 9.04 -14.13
C PRO A 162 3.54 7.67 -14.33
N PHE A 163 3.35 6.72 -13.40
CA PHE A 163 3.91 5.38 -13.54
C PHE A 163 3.33 4.69 -14.77
N PHE A 164 1.99 4.60 -14.87
CA PHE A 164 1.35 4.00 -16.05
C PHE A 164 1.50 4.82 -17.34
N GLY A 165 1.59 6.15 -17.23
CA GLY A 165 1.73 7.05 -18.37
C GLY A 165 3.03 6.89 -19.17
N GLY A 166 4.12 6.48 -18.51
CA GLY A 166 5.39 6.19 -19.19
C GLY A 166 5.46 4.82 -19.88
N MET A 167 4.46 3.95 -19.67
CA MET A 167 4.53 2.53 -20.04
C MET A 167 3.35 2.04 -20.89
N ALA A 168 2.29 2.84 -21.00
CA ALA A 168 1.12 2.57 -21.84
C ALA A 168 1.15 3.41 -23.13
N ILE A 169 0.56 2.88 -24.20
CA ILE A 169 0.27 3.65 -25.41
C ILE A 169 -0.69 4.78 -25.00
N LEU A 170 -0.36 6.04 -25.34
CA LEU A 170 -1.08 7.25 -24.92
C LEU A 170 -2.61 7.14 -25.06
N GLU A 171 -3.07 6.48 -26.13
CA GLU A 171 -4.48 6.28 -26.45
C GLU A 171 -5.21 5.30 -25.51
N ARG A 172 -4.50 4.33 -24.92
CA ARG A 172 -5.08 3.28 -24.06
C ARG A 172 -4.91 3.56 -22.56
N ARG A 173 -4.29 4.69 -22.21
CA ARG A 173 -3.98 5.06 -20.82
C ARG A 173 -5.23 5.13 -19.93
N THR A 174 -6.34 5.64 -20.47
CA THR A 174 -7.60 5.76 -19.74
C THR A 174 -8.17 4.40 -19.33
N LEU A 175 -8.03 3.37 -20.17
CA LEU A 175 -8.49 2.00 -19.86
C LEU A 175 -7.74 1.37 -18.68
N VAL A 176 -6.48 1.78 -18.45
CA VAL A 176 -5.69 1.29 -17.33
C VAL A 176 -6.00 2.08 -16.05
N ILE A 177 -6.17 3.40 -16.16
CA ILE A 177 -6.43 4.27 -14.99
C ILE A 177 -7.82 4.04 -14.41
N TYR A 178 -8.83 3.71 -15.23
CA TYR A 178 -10.20 3.50 -14.76
C TYR A 178 -10.33 2.46 -13.61
N PRO A 179 -9.86 1.20 -13.76
CA PRO A 179 -9.94 0.23 -12.67
C PRO A 179 -9.03 0.57 -11.48
N VAL A 180 -7.92 1.29 -11.70
CA VAL A 180 -7.06 1.80 -10.62
C VAL A 180 -7.80 2.80 -9.75
N PHE A 181 -8.51 3.76 -10.37
CA PHE A 181 -9.33 4.73 -9.65
C PHE A 181 -10.44 4.05 -8.85
N LEU A 182 -11.14 3.09 -9.46
CA LEU A 182 -12.20 2.33 -8.80
C LEU A 182 -11.66 1.58 -7.58
N PHE A 183 -10.49 0.98 -7.68
CA PHE A 183 -9.83 0.30 -6.57
C PHE A 183 -9.54 1.22 -5.37
N TYR A 184 -8.94 2.40 -5.59
CA TYR A 184 -8.71 3.34 -4.49
C TYR A 184 -10.00 3.92 -3.93
N MET A 185 -11.02 4.11 -4.77
CA MET A 185 -12.35 4.53 -4.34
C MET A 185 -13.00 3.49 -3.43
N PHE A 186 -12.87 2.21 -3.76
CA PHE A 186 -13.37 1.13 -2.93
C PHE A 186 -12.61 1.03 -1.59
N LEU A 187 -11.28 1.20 -1.58
CA LEU A 187 -10.52 1.25 -0.33
C LEU A 187 -10.90 2.46 0.54
N MET A 188 -11.07 3.63 -0.06
CA MET A 188 -11.54 4.83 0.64
C MET A 188 -12.92 4.61 1.26
N PHE A 189 -13.84 3.96 0.55
CA PHE A 189 -15.14 3.60 1.07
C PHE A 189 -15.05 2.66 2.28
N LEU A 190 -14.21 1.61 2.20
CA LEU A 190 -13.98 0.72 3.34
C LEU A 190 -13.44 1.49 4.56
N VAL A 191 -12.46 2.38 4.37
CA VAL A 191 -11.91 3.22 5.44
C VAL A 191 -12.97 4.12 6.08
N LEU A 192 -13.90 4.64 5.28
CA LEU A 192 -14.99 5.47 5.77
C LEU A 192 -15.99 4.66 6.59
N VAL A 193 -16.44 3.51 6.06
CA VAL A 193 -17.44 2.63 6.69
C VAL A 193 -16.89 1.94 7.93
N GLY A 194 -15.64 1.47 7.93
CA GLY A 194 -15.07 0.69 9.03
C GLY A 194 -14.89 1.44 10.37
N LYS A 195 -15.24 2.72 10.45
CA LYS A 195 -15.35 3.45 11.75
C LYS A 195 -16.81 3.78 12.11
N ASN A 196 -17.75 3.64 11.19
CA ASN A 196 -19.15 4.00 11.41
C ASN A 196 -19.98 2.86 12.02
N ASP A 197 -19.36 1.71 12.30
CA ASP A 197 -20.01 0.58 12.99
C ASP A 197 -20.19 0.91 14.49
N GLU A 198 -21.09 1.85 14.78
CA GLU A 198 -21.71 1.96 16.09
C GLU A 198 -22.93 1.02 16.09
N PRO A 199 -23.02 0.05 17.02
CA PRO A 199 -24.19 -0.82 17.10
C PRO A 199 -25.37 0.00 17.61
N ASP A 200 -26.28 0.39 16.72
CA ASP A 200 -27.58 0.90 17.10
C ASP A 200 -28.39 -0.20 17.82
N SER A 201 -28.55 -0.02 19.14
CA SER A 201 -29.53 -0.61 20.06
C SER A 201 -29.31 -2.03 20.62
N PRO A 202 -29.38 -2.19 21.95
CA PRO A 202 -30.34 -3.08 22.57
C PRO A 202 -31.63 -2.28 22.78
N THR A 203 -32.68 -2.60 22.01
CA THR A 203 -34.04 -2.14 22.30
C THR A 203 -34.36 -2.49 23.75
N PRO A 204 -34.68 -1.55 24.66
CA PRO A 204 -35.30 -1.93 25.91
C PRO A 204 -36.66 -2.54 25.55
N SER A 205 -36.79 -3.84 25.79
CA SER A 205 -38.06 -4.56 25.75
C SER A 205 -39.12 -3.80 26.56
N PRO A 206 -40.36 -3.70 26.08
CA PRO A 206 -41.40 -2.95 26.79
C PRO A 206 -41.63 -3.55 28.18
N THR A 207 -41.49 -2.70 29.20
CA THR A 207 -41.90 -3.01 30.58
C THR A 207 -43.37 -3.41 30.60
N PRO A 208 -43.75 -4.59 31.11
CA PRO A 208 -45.13 -4.88 31.44
C PRO A 208 -45.53 -3.98 32.61
N THR A 209 -46.27 -2.92 32.33
CA THR A 209 -47.00 -2.15 33.35
C THR A 209 -48.03 -3.09 33.96
N THR A 210 -47.73 -3.65 35.13
CA THR A 210 -48.77 -4.27 35.96
C THR A 210 -49.64 -3.14 36.52
N PRO A 211 -50.97 -3.16 36.32
CA PRO A 211 -51.86 -2.16 36.93
C PRO A 211 -51.88 -2.32 38.46
N PRO A 212 -52.21 -1.26 39.22
CA PRO A 212 -52.37 -1.37 40.66
C PRO A 212 -53.55 -2.31 40.98
N GLU A 213 -53.28 -3.43 41.64
CA GLU A 213 -54.31 -4.17 42.37
C GLU A 213 -54.59 -3.46 43.70
N MET A 214 -55.84 -2.99 43.81
CA MET A 214 -56.63 -2.48 44.95
C MET A 214 -55.90 -2.07 46.25
#